data_AF-A0A8T6EFM8-F1
#
_entry.id   AF-A0A8T6EFM8-F1
#
_cell.length_a   1.000
_cell.length_b   1.000
_cell.length_c   1.000
_cell.angle_alpha   90.00
_cell.angle_beta   90.00
_cell.angle_gamma   90.00
#
_symmetry.space_group_name_H-M   'P 1'
#
loop_
_entity.id
_entity.type
_entity.pdbx_description
1 polymer ?
#
loop_
_entity_poly.entity_id
_entity_poly.type
_entity_poly.pdbx_seq_one_letter_code
_entity_poly.pdbx_strand_id
1 'polypeptide(L)' 'MNFVLLDLEKSDEATLARSLGLGRHPNFGTLKPNSNERVEGYFTAPTEAVLRGMIERVLDEYGGG' A
#
# COMPACT_ATOMS: atom_id res chain seq x y z
N MET A 1 4.11 0.77 -12.35
CA MET A 1 3.54 0.66 -10.99
C MET A 1 3.33 -0.81 -10.66
N ASN A 2 3.75 -1.25 -9.48
CA ASN A 2 3.65 -2.66 -9.06
C ASN A 2 2.61 -2.80 -7.93
N PHE A 3 1.79 -3.84 -8.00
CA PHE A 3 0.87 -4.22 -6.93
C PHE A 3 1.44 -5.44 -6.21
N VAL A 4 1.51 -5.38 -4.88
CA VAL A 4 2.00 -6.48 -4.04
C VAL A 4 0.88 -6.84 -3.07
N LEU A 5 0.55 -8.12 -3.01
CA LEU A 5 -0.33 -8.68 -1.99
C LEU A 5 0.54 -9.33 -0.92
N LEU A 6 0.31 -8.96 0.34
CA LEU A 6 0.98 -9.56 1.49
C LEU A 6 0.00 -10.51 2.20
N ASP A 7 0.41 -11.76 2.32
CA ASP A 7 -0.29 -12.82 3.03
C ASP A 7 0.11 -12.79 4.52
N LEU A 8 -0.84 -12.41 5.37
CA LEU A 8 -0.61 -12.32 6.81
C LEU A 8 -0.45 -13.68 7.50
N GLU A 9 -0.76 -14.79 6.82
CA GLU A 9 -0.52 -16.14 7.35
C GLU A 9 0.96 -16.54 7.22
N LYS A 10 1.70 -15.92 6.28
CA LYS A 10 3.14 -16.14 6.12
C LYS A 10 3.94 -15.24 7.04
N SER A 11 4.81 -15.84 7.85
CA SER A 11 5.54 -15.14 8.92
C SER A 11 6.39 -13.94 8.44
N ASP A 12 7.09 -14.05 7.32
CA ASP A 12 7.92 -12.97 6.77
C ASP A 12 7.07 -11.82 6.21
N GLU A 13 6.03 -12.14 5.46
CA GLU A 13 5.09 -11.15 4.89
C GLU A 13 4.28 -10.46 5.99
N ALA A 14 3.90 -11.19 7.05
CA ALA A 14 3.26 -10.62 8.24
C ALA A 14 4.20 -9.68 9.01
N THR A 15 5.50 -10.00 9.09
CA THR A 15 6.51 -9.14 9.72
C THR A 15 6.70 -7.85 8.93
N LEU A 16 6.80 -7.96 7.60
CA LEU A 16 6.82 -6.80 6.70
C LEU A 16 5.52 -5.98 6.80
N ALA A 17 4.35 -6.61 6.78
CA ALA A 17 3.08 -5.91 6.91
C ALA A 17 3.00 -5.14 8.23
N ARG A 18 3.44 -5.74 9.36
CA ARG A 18 3.48 -5.05 10.66
C ARG A 18 4.47 -3.88 10.67
N SER A 19 5.66 -4.02 10.08
CA SER A 19 6.63 -2.92 10.01
C SER A 19 6.12 -1.74 9.19
N LEU A 20 5.26 -2.01 8.20
CA LEU A 20 4.58 -1.00 7.38
C LEU A 20 3.27 -0.48 8.02
N GLY A 21 2.91 -0.91 9.23
CA GLY A 21 1.67 -0.52 9.90
C GLY A 21 0.39 -1.14 9.29
N LEU A 22 0.52 -2.20 8.49
CA LEU A 22 -0.54 -2.94 7.80
C LEU A 22 -0.93 -4.25 8.51
N GLY A 23 -0.68 -4.38 9.82
CA GLY A 23 -0.86 -5.63 10.58
C GLY A 23 -2.31 -6.08 10.88
N ARG A 24 -3.31 -5.56 10.17
CA ARG A 24 -4.74 -5.97 10.25
C ARG A 24 -5.29 -6.22 8.85
N HIS A 25 -6.36 -6.98 8.72
CA HIS A 25 -6.98 -7.26 7.42
C HIS A 25 -8.45 -6.77 7.39
N PRO A 26 -8.92 -6.17 6.29
CA PRO A 26 -8.18 -5.78 5.09
C PRO A 26 -7.46 -4.42 5.26
N ASN A 27 -6.21 -4.33 4.79
CA ASN A 27 -5.42 -3.08 4.78
C ASN A 27 -4.85 -2.83 3.38
N PHE A 28 -4.83 -1.56 2.98
CA PHE A 28 -4.23 -1.11 1.73
C PHE A 28 -3.24 -0.01 2.04
N GLY A 29 -2.17 0.10 1.27
CA GLY A 29 -1.22 1.18 1.43
C GLY A 29 -0.30 1.34 0.24
N THR A 30 0.30 2.51 0.15
CA THR A 30 1.26 2.87 -0.90
C THR A 30 2.59 3.18 -0.26
N LEU A 31 3.66 2.72 -0.90
CA LEU A 31 5.04 3.00 -0.51
C LEU A 31 5.66 3.95 -1.53
N LYS A 32 6.57 4.81 -1.07
CA LYS A 32 7.40 5.62 -1.99
C LYS A 32 8.26 4.70 -2.86
N PRO A 33 8.52 5.05 -4.13
CA PRO A 33 9.42 4.28 -4.96
C PRO A 33 10.80 4.11 -4.31
N ASN A 34 11.36 2.91 -4.39
CA ASN A 34 12.68 2.58 -3.84
C ASN A 34 12.84 2.86 -2.33
N SER A 35 11.74 2.89 -1.57
CA SER A 35 11.72 3.16 -0.14
C SER A 35 10.66 2.30 0.55
N ASN A 36 10.87 2.04 1.85
CA ASN A 36 9.86 1.42 2.73
C ASN A 36 8.99 2.47 3.43
N GLU A 37 9.11 3.74 3.04
CA GLU A 37 8.30 4.83 3.58
C GLU A 37 6.87 4.75 3.02
N ARG A 38 5.90 4.61 3.93
CA ARG A 38 4.47 4.60 3.59
C ARG A 38 3.98 6.02 3.33
N VAL A 39 3.31 6.22 2.20
CA VAL A 39 2.69 7.50 1.82
C VAL A 39 1.26 7.57 2.34
N GLU A 40 0.47 6.52 2.10
CA GLU A 40 -0.94 6.48 2.46
C GLU A 40 -1.36 5.08 2.89
N GLY A 41 -2.43 4.97 3.68
CA GLY A 41 -3.00 3.69 4.06
C GLY A 41 -4.47 3.74 4.42
N TYR A 42 -5.19 2.67 4.07
CA TYR A 42 -6.61 2.47 4.34
C TYR A 42 -6.80 1.20 5.17
N PHE A 43 -7.59 1.32 6.24
CA PHE A 43 -7.88 0.22 7.19
C PHE A 43 -9.18 -0.54 6.90
N THR A 44 -9.79 -0.22 5.77
CA THR A 44 -10.98 -0.86 5.21
C THR A 44 -10.80 -0.95 3.70
N ALA A 45 -11.57 -1.83 3.05
CA ALA A 45 -11.58 -1.89 1.59
C ALA A 45 -12.08 -0.56 1.02
N PRO A 46 -11.24 0.19 0.27
CA PRO A 46 -11.67 1.43 -0.37
C PRO A 46 -12.65 1.12 -1.49
N THR A 47 -13.48 2.11 -1.85
CA THR A 47 -14.27 2.04 -3.08
C THR A 47 -13.35 2.14 -4.30
N GLU A 48 -13.82 1.71 -5.48
CA GLU A 48 -13.05 1.83 -6.72
C GLU A 48 -12.58 3.27 -6.98
N ALA A 49 -13.45 4.26 -6.74
CA ALA A 49 -13.13 5.67 -6.93
C ALA A 49 -12.00 6.13 -6.01
N VAL A 50 -12.01 5.71 -4.74
CA VAL A 50 -10.95 6.04 -3.77
C VAL A 50 -9.64 5.36 -4.16
N LEU A 51 -9.69 4.09 -4.54
CA LEU A 51 -8.51 3.35 -4.99
C LEU A 51 -7.89 4.00 -6.25
N ARG A 52 -8.73 4.35 -7.23
CA ARG A 52 -8.29 5.04 -8.46
C ARG A 52 -7.62 6.37 -8.14
N GLY A 53 -8.24 7.21 -7.31
CA GLY A 53 -7.67 8.49 -6.93
C GLY A 53 -6.34 8.37 -6.17
N MET A 54 -6.17 7.32 -5.35
CA MET A 54 -4.89 7.02 -4.70
C MET A 54 -3.80 6.68 -5.74
N ILE A 55 -4.14 5.82 -6.71
CA ILE A 55 -3.21 5.43 -7.78
C ILE A 55 -2.78 6.66 -8.61
N GLU A 56 -3.75 7.47 -9.05
CA GLU A 56 -3.49 8.67 -9.85
C GLU A 56 -2.59 9.67 -9.12
N ARG A 57 -2.83 9.89 -7.81
CA ARG A 57 -1.99 10.80 -7.00
C ARG A 57 -0.55 10.30 -6.86
N VAL A 58 -0.37 9.00 -6.63
CA VAL A 58 0.98 8.40 -6.55
C VAL A 58 1.70 8.50 -7.90
N LEU A 59 1.00 8.31 -9.01
CA LEU A 59 1.57 8.48 -10.34
C LEU A 59 1.91 9.93 -10.65
N ASP A 60 1.09 10.89 -10.23
CA ASP A 60 1.38 12.31 -10.40
C ASP A 60 2.60 12.75 -9.57
N GLU A 61 2.68 12.30 -8.32
CA GLU A 61 3.76 12.69 -7.39
C GLU A 61 5.09 11.99 -7.69
N TYR A 62 5.05 10.73 -8.15
CA TYR A 62 6.24 9.87 -8.26
C TYR A 62 6.44 9.19 -9.62
N GLY A 63 5.52 9.33 -10.57
CA GLY A 63 5.52 8.59 -11.83
C GLY A 63 6.58 9.05 -12.84
N GLY A 64 7.18 10.23 -12.64
CA GLY A 64 8.14 10.83 -13.57
C GLY A 64 7.46 11.30 -14.85
N GLY A 65 7.33 12.62 -15.01
CA GLY A 65 6.84 13.25 -16.25
C GLY A 65 7.82 13.13 -17.41
#